data_AF-A0A7Z9Y816-F1
#
_entry.id   AF-A0A7Z9Y816-F1
#
_cell.length_a   1.000
_cell.length_b   1.000
_cell.length_c   1.000
_cell.angle_alpha   90.00
_cell.angle_beta   90.00
_cell.angle_gamma   90.00
#
_symmetry.space_group_name_H-M   'P 1'
#
loop_
_entity.id
_entity.type
_entity.pdbx_description
1 polymer ?
#
loop_
_entity_poly.entity_id
_entity_poly.type
_entity_poly.pdbx_seq_one_letter_code
_entity_poly.pdbx_strand_id
1 'polypeptide(L)'
;MVDIPKTYDPKPIEGKWYKFWLDRKYFHAEEKSDGQPFCIVIPPPNVTGSLHIGHALDNTLQDILIRWRRMQGYNTLWLPGTDHAGIITQHV
;
A
#
# COMPACT_ATOMS: atom_id res chain seq x y z
N MET A 1 8.52 32.14 -12.20
CA MET A 1 8.29 30.81 -12.81
C MET A 1 8.92 29.78 -11.89
N VAL A 2 8.23 28.69 -11.58
CA VAL A 2 8.85 27.58 -10.84
C VAL A 2 9.79 26.88 -11.83
N ASP A 3 11.08 26.86 -11.49
CA ASP A 3 12.10 26.18 -12.27
C ASP A 3 11.88 24.67 -12.17
N ILE A 4 11.63 24.00 -13.30
CA ILE A 4 11.42 22.55 -13.35
C ILE A 4 12.78 21.92 -13.67
N PRO A 5 13.34 21.08 -12.78
CA PRO A 5 14.64 20.45 -13.01
C PRO A 5 14.66 19.64 -14.31
N LYS A 6 15.81 19.63 -14.99
CA LYS A 6 16.01 18.82 -16.21
C LYS A 6 15.99 17.31 -15.95
N THR A 7 16.18 16.89 -14.70
CA THR A 7 16.23 15.48 -14.30
C THR A 7 15.27 15.25 -13.14
N TYR A 8 14.54 14.14 -13.20
CA TYR A 8 13.64 13.71 -12.14
C TYR A 8 14.42 13.10 -10.97
N ASP A 9 14.20 13.61 -9.76
CA ASP A 9 14.67 13.00 -8.51
C ASP A 9 13.46 12.53 -7.69
N PRO A 10 13.23 11.21 -7.54
CA PRO A 10 12.10 10.68 -6.77
C PRO A 10 12.23 10.89 -5.26
N LYS A 11 13.45 10.97 -4.72
CA LYS A 11 13.70 10.95 -3.27
C LYS A 11 12.91 12.01 -2.48
N PRO A 12 12.92 13.30 -2.86
CA PRO A 12 12.14 14.32 -2.15
C PRO A 12 10.64 14.23 -2.42
N ILE A 13 10.22 13.51 -3.47
CA ILE A 13 8.83 13.46 -3.95
C ILE A 13 8.06 12.32 -3.27
N GLU A 14 8.64 11.13 -3.19
CA GLU A 14 8.01 9.94 -2.62
C GLU A 14 7.58 10.15 -1.16
N GLY A 15 8.50 10.65 -0.32
CA GLY A 15 8.21 10.93 1.09
C GLY A 15 7.13 12.01 1.27
N LYS A 16 7.15 13.06 0.44
CA LYS A 16 6.16 14.14 0.45
C LYS A 16 4.75 13.60 0.16
N TRP A 17 4.61 12.80 -0.90
CA TRP A 17 3.29 12.27 -1.29
C TRP A 17 2.78 11.21 -0.34
N TYR A 18 3.66 10.34 0.16
CA TYR A 18 3.27 9.35 1.16
C TYR A 18 2.71 10.01 2.41
N LYS A 19 3.38 11.05 2.93
CA LYS A 19 2.86 11.86 4.04
C LYS A 19 1.52 12.50 3.71
N PHE A 20 1.38 13.10 2.53
CA PHE A 20 0.12 13.70 2.08
C PHE A 20 -1.05 12.70 2.07
N TRP A 21 -0.82 11.46 1.61
CA TRP A 21 -1.85 10.40 1.59
C TRP A 21 -2.22 9.93 3.00
N LEU A 22 -1.24 9.81 3.91
CA LEU A 22 -1.49 9.50 5.31
C LEU A 22 -2.31 10.59 6.00
N ASP A 23 -1.88 11.84 5.88
CA ASP A 23 -2.53 13.00 6.52
C ASP A 23 -3.98 13.16 6.03
N ARG A 24 -4.26 12.80 4.77
CA ARG A 24 -5.61 12.80 4.18
C ARG A 24 -6.38 11.49 4.33
N LYS A 25 -5.83 10.50 5.04
CA LYS A 25 -6.44 9.19 5.29
C LYS A 25 -6.85 8.44 4.01
N TYR A 26 -6.09 8.57 2.92
CA TYR A 26 -6.44 7.93 1.64
C TYR A 26 -6.37 6.41 1.65
N PHE A 27 -5.75 5.80 2.66
CA PHE A 27 -5.73 4.35 2.86
C PHE A 27 -6.88 3.86 3.76
N HIS A 28 -7.71 4.75 4.30
CA HIS A 28 -8.82 4.38 5.17
C HIS A 28 -10.04 3.92 4.38
N ALA A 29 -10.72 2.90 4.89
CA ALA A 29 -12.03 2.46 4.45
C ALA A 29 -13.06 2.90 5.50
N GLU A 30 -14.22 3.37 5.05
CA GLU A 30 -15.29 3.79 5.96
C GLU A 30 -16.15 2.58 6.36
N GLU A 31 -16.60 2.50 7.62
CA GLU A 31 -17.53 1.44 8.06
C GLU A 31 -18.88 1.55 7.34
N LYS A 32 -19.35 2.80 7.16
CA LYS A 32 -20.57 3.13 6.41
C LYS A 32 -20.18 3.99 5.21
N SER A 33 -20.46 3.50 4.02
CA SER A 33 -20.15 4.19 2.76
C SER A 33 -21.25 3.93 1.74
N ASP A 34 -21.54 4.95 0.92
CA ASP A 34 -22.44 4.81 -0.23
C ASP A 34 -21.76 4.07 -1.41
N GLY A 35 -20.42 3.95 -1.37
CA GLY A 35 -19.64 3.23 -2.37
C GLY A 35 -19.66 1.72 -2.16
N GLN A 36 -19.69 0.96 -3.27
CA GLN A 36 -19.61 -0.51 -3.19
C GLN A 36 -18.30 -0.96 -2.52
N PRO A 37 -18.33 -1.98 -1.63
CA PRO A 37 -17.13 -2.46 -0.97
C PRO A 37 -16.21 -3.19 -1.96
N PHE A 38 -14.91 -2.95 -1.85
CA PHE A 38 -13.88 -3.71 -2.57
C PHE A 38 -12.71 -3.96 -1.62
N CYS A 39 -12.46 -5.23 -1.28
CA CYS A 39 -11.47 -5.61 -0.29
C CYS A 39 -10.41 -6.54 -0.86
N ILE A 40 -9.15 -6.29 -0.51
CA ILE A 40 -8.04 -7.21 -0.71
C ILE A 40 -7.34 -7.37 0.64
N VAL A 41 -7.10 -8.62 1.05
CA VAL A 41 -6.24 -8.93 2.20
C VAL A 41 -4.82 -9.13 1.67
N ILE A 42 -3.87 -8.38 2.19
CA ILE A 42 -2.45 -8.57 1.85
C ILE A 42 -2.05 -9.95 2.34
N PRO A 43 -1.51 -10.85 1.49
CA PRO A 43 -0.90 -12.08 1.94
C PRO A 43 0.17 -11.73 2.97
N PRO A 44 -0.04 -12.06 4.26
CA PRO A 44 0.76 -11.50 5.32
C PRO A 44 2.20 -11.99 5.18
N PRO A 45 3.21 -11.11 5.00
CA PRO A 45 4.59 -11.54 4.91
C PRO A 45 5.02 -12.16 6.25
N ASN A 46 5.83 -13.20 6.15
CA ASN A 46 6.45 -13.83 7.31
C ASN A 46 7.36 -12.84 8.05
N VAL A 47 7.33 -12.82 9.38
CA VAL A 47 8.19 -11.96 10.24
C VAL A 47 9.66 -12.40 10.30
N THR A 48 10.14 -13.11 9.28
CA THR A 48 11.40 -13.87 9.30
C THR A 48 12.58 -13.13 8.66
N GLY A 49 12.41 -11.84 8.29
CA GLY A 49 13.48 -11.06 7.67
C GLY A 49 12.97 -9.90 6.80
N SER A 50 13.78 -9.54 5.80
CA SER A 50 13.50 -8.43 4.88
C SER A 50 12.61 -8.84 3.70
N LEU A 51 11.83 -7.89 3.19
CA LEU A 51 11.06 -8.09 1.96
C LEU A 51 11.98 -8.17 0.73
N HIS A 52 11.76 -9.16 -0.13
CA HIS A 52 12.37 -9.27 -1.45
C HIS A 52 11.47 -8.80 -2.60
N ILE A 53 12.00 -8.75 -3.83
CA ILE A 53 11.31 -8.26 -5.04
C ILE A 53 9.96 -8.95 -5.32
N GLY A 54 9.80 -10.22 -4.96
CA GLY A 54 8.49 -10.91 -5.02
C GLY A 54 7.39 -10.21 -4.23
N HIS A 55 7.68 -9.71 -3.02
CA HIS A 55 6.71 -8.93 -2.23
C HIS A 55 6.42 -7.58 -2.89
N ALA A 56 7.44 -6.95 -3.49
CA ALA A 56 7.25 -5.70 -4.20
C ALA A 56 6.30 -5.87 -5.39
N LEU A 57 6.47 -6.95 -6.17
CA LEU A 57 5.56 -7.29 -7.27
C LEU A 57 4.13 -7.53 -6.77
N ASP A 58 3.97 -8.40 -5.77
CA ASP A 58 2.65 -8.76 -5.21
C ASP A 58 1.90 -7.52 -4.67
N ASN A 59 2.55 -6.73 -3.81
CA ASN A 59 1.93 -5.53 -3.24
C ASN A 59 1.67 -4.46 -4.30
N THR A 60 2.54 -4.31 -5.31
CA THR A 60 2.32 -3.32 -6.37
C THR A 60 1.06 -3.65 -7.18
N LEU A 61 0.84 -4.91 -7.52
CA LEU A 61 -0.38 -5.32 -8.25
C LEU A 61 -1.64 -5.06 -7.43
N GLN A 62 -1.61 -5.37 -6.14
CA GLN A 62 -2.74 -5.12 -5.24
C GLN A 62 -3.00 -3.61 -5.05
N ASP A 63 -1.95 -2.80 -4.83
CA ASP A 63 -2.06 -1.34 -4.67
C ASP A 63 -2.66 -0.68 -5.92
N ILE A 64 -2.25 -1.13 -7.12
CA ILE A 64 -2.83 -0.66 -8.39
C ILE A 64 -4.34 -0.89 -8.41
N LEU A 65 -4.80 -2.10 -8.07
CA LEU A 65 -6.22 -2.44 -8.05
C LEU A 65 -6.99 -1.62 -7.00
N ILE A 66 -6.43 -1.47 -5.80
CA ILE A 66 -7.04 -0.68 -4.72
C ILE A 66 -7.20 0.78 -5.11
N ARG A 67 -6.17 1.39 -5.70
CA ARG A 67 -6.22 2.79 -6.14
C ARG A 67 -7.20 2.96 -7.29
N TRP A 68 -7.15 2.08 -8.28
CA TRP A 68 -8.06 2.11 -9.42
C TRP A 68 -9.53 2.01 -9.00
N ARG A 69 -9.86 1.07 -8.11
CA ARG A 69 -11.22 0.92 -7.57
C ARG A 69 -11.64 2.12 -6.72
N ARG A 70 -10.73 2.66 -5.90
CA ARG A 70 -11.01 3.88 -5.11
C ARG A 70 -11.35 5.07 -6.01
N MET A 71 -10.62 5.24 -7.12
CA MET A 71 -10.89 6.27 -8.12
C MET A 71 -12.24 6.08 -8.84
N GLN A 72 -12.79 4.86 -8.86
CA GLN A 72 -14.13 4.57 -9.37
C GLN A 72 -15.25 4.77 -8.33
N GLY A 73 -14.93 5.25 -7.12
CA GLY A 73 -15.91 5.49 -6.05
C GLY A 73 -16.23 4.29 -5.17
N TYR A 74 -15.46 3.20 -5.27
CA TYR A 74 -15.59 2.06 -4.35
C TYR A 74 -15.06 2.42 -2.96
N ASN A 75 -15.69 1.86 -1.93
CA ASN A 75 -15.15 1.85 -0.57
C ASN A 75 -14.08 0.76 -0.47
N THR A 76 -12.81 1.12 -0.66
CA THR A 76 -11.74 0.13 -0.76
C THR A 76 -11.05 -0.13 0.56
N LEU A 77 -10.89 -1.41 0.93
CA LEU A 77 -10.08 -1.85 2.06
C LEU A 77 -8.91 -2.69 1.56
N TRP A 78 -7.70 -2.22 1.80
CA TRP A 78 -6.49 -3.03 1.62
C TRP A 78 -5.98 -3.39 3.01
N LEU A 79 -6.27 -4.60 3.47
CA LEU A 79 -6.03 -4.99 4.86
C LEU A 79 -4.60 -5.51 5.03
N PRO A 80 -3.71 -4.79 5.74
CA PRO A 80 -2.37 -5.27 6.01
C PRO A 80 -2.35 -6.25 7.19
N GLY A 81 -1.28 -7.04 7.26
CA GLY A 81 -0.97 -7.94 8.36
C GLY A 81 0.42 -8.53 8.20
N THR A 82 0.90 -9.26 9.20
CA THR A 82 2.16 -10.03 9.15
C THR A 82 1.91 -11.42 9.72
N ASP A 83 2.57 -12.43 9.16
CA ASP A 83 2.43 -13.80 9.61
C ASP A 83 3.55 -14.16 10.57
N HIS A 84 3.19 -14.70 11.74
CA HIS A 84 4.12 -15.26 12.71
C HIS A 84 5.01 -16.36 12.15
N ALA A 85 4.65 -16.98 11.01
CA ALA A 85 5.45 -17.92 10.24
C ALA A 85 5.96 -19.18 11.00
N GLY A 86 5.39 -19.45 12.18
CA GLY A 86 5.62 -20.63 13.01
C GLY A 86 7.05 -21.16 13.01
N ILE A 87 7.23 -22.32 12.36
CA ILE A 87 8.50 -23.05 12.25
C ILE A 87 9.61 -22.17 11.66
N ILE A 88 9.31 -21.33 10.67
CA ILE A 88 10.33 -20.51 10.03
C ILE A 88 10.88 -19.51 11.05
N THR A 89 10.03 -18.81 11.80
CA THR A 89 10.46 -17.85 12.84
C THR A 89 11.20 -18.50 14.00
N GLN A 90 10.82 -19.71 14.40
CA GLN A 90 11.47 -20.44 15.50
C GLN A 90 12.89 -20.90 15.17
N HIS A 91 13.22 -21.02 13.88
CA HIS A 91 14.52 -21.48 13.39
C HIS A 91 15.35 -20.37 12.72
N VAL A 92 14.92 -19.10 12.79
CA VAL A 92 15.75 -17.95 12.41
C VAL A 92 16.76 -17.63 13.50
#